data_AF-A0A2X3KGR9-F1
#
_entry.id   AF-A0A2X3KGR9-F1
#
_cell.length_a   1.000
_cell.length_b   1.000
_cell.length_c   1.000
_cell.angle_alpha   90.00
_cell.angle_beta   90.00
_cell.angle_gamma   90.00
#
_symmetry.space_group_name_H-M   'P 1'
#
loop_
_entity.id
_entity.type
_entity.pdbx_description
1 polymer ?
#
loop_
_entity_poly.entity_id
_entity_poly.type
_entity_poly.pdbx_seq_one_letter_code
_entity_poly.pdbx_strand_id
1 'polypeptide(L)'
;MGIIARPACYIASHQREVSGRRIHLHAWWVPHFQGTPLAHYHTQLRWCRPTEALALDLARPIFLCCTPLSPSAHPFRPLIRPPPRHRF
;
A
#
# COMPACT_ATOMS: atom_id res chain seq x y z
N MET A 1 -10.84 12.30 -4.42
CA MET A 1 -9.91 11.19 -4.73
C MET A 1 -9.06 11.65 -5.89
N GLY A 2 -7.74 11.84 -5.69
CA GLY A 2 -6.86 12.49 -6.66
C GLY A 2 -6.27 11.58 -7.74
N ILE A 3 -6.55 10.27 -7.71
CA ILE A 3 -5.98 9.30 -8.64
C ILE A 3 -7.01 8.32 -9.20
N ILE A 4 -6.69 7.81 -10.39
CA ILE A 4 -7.33 6.64 -11.01
C ILE A 4 -6.33 5.48 -10.92
N ALA A 5 -6.59 4.55 -10.00
CA ALA A 5 -5.73 3.39 -9.74
C ALA A 5 -6.11 2.20 -10.64
N ARG A 6 -5.10 1.48 -11.13
CA ARG A 6 -5.27 0.20 -11.85
C ARG A 6 -4.62 -0.94 -11.06
N PRO A 7 -5.40 -1.73 -10.31
CA PRO A 7 -4.90 -2.92 -9.61
C PRO A 7 -4.29 -3.91 -10.60
N ALA A 8 -3.09 -4.40 -10.30
CA ALA A 8 -2.38 -5.37 -11.13
C ALA A 8 -2.34 -6.76 -10.49
N CYS A 9 -2.20 -6.82 -9.16
CA CYS A 9 -2.02 -8.07 -8.44
C CYS A 9 -2.66 -8.02 -7.06
N TYR A 10 -3.20 -9.15 -6.63
CA TYR A 10 -3.66 -9.37 -5.28
C TYR A 10 -2.48 -9.67 -4.34
N ILE A 11 -2.39 -8.99 -3.21
CA ILE A 11 -1.29 -9.19 -2.24
C ILE A 11 -1.73 -10.07 -1.07
N ALA A 12 -2.85 -9.69 -0.42
CA ALA A 12 -3.31 -10.33 0.80
C ALA A 12 -4.76 -9.97 1.12
N SER A 13 -5.37 -10.74 2.03
CA SER A 13 -6.57 -10.32 2.75
C SER A 13 -6.38 -10.45 4.25
N HIS A 14 -7.19 -9.71 4.99
CA HIS A 14 -7.31 -9.84 6.41
C HIS A 14 -8.77 -9.69 6.83
N GLN A 15 -9.21 -10.54 7.74
CA GLN A 15 -10.56 -10.46 8.31
C GLN A 15 -10.46 -10.08 9.78
N ARG A 16 -11.36 -9.20 10.21
CA ARG A 16 -11.51 -8.89 11.64
C ARG A 16 -12.96 -8.59 11.96
N GLU A 17 -13.33 -8.74 13.22
CA GLU A 17 -14.62 -8.29 13.72
C GLU A 17 -14.52 -6.86 14.24
N VAL A 18 -15.51 -6.03 13.89
CA VAL A 18 -15.62 -4.65 14.36
C VAL A 18 -17.08 -4.42 14.73
N SER A 19 -17.35 -4.16 16.01
CA SER A 19 -18.70 -3.87 16.53
C SER A 19 -19.73 -4.93 16.13
N GLY A 20 -19.38 -6.22 16.25
CA GLY A 20 -20.26 -7.34 15.90
C GLY A 20 -20.40 -7.61 14.40
N ARG A 21 -19.64 -6.92 13.53
CA ARG A 21 -19.65 -7.12 12.09
C ARG A 21 -18.29 -7.60 11.61
N ARG A 22 -18.27 -8.68 10.83
CA ARG A 22 -17.05 -9.16 10.18
C ARG A 22 -16.72 -8.27 8.99
N ILE A 23 -15.53 -7.67 9.01
CA ILE A 23 -14.99 -6.89 7.89
C ILE A 23 -13.87 -7.68 7.20
N HIS A 24 -13.84 -7.60 5.88
CA HIS A 24 -12.82 -8.24 5.04
C HIS A 24 -12.06 -7.14 4.31
N LEU A 25 -10.75 -7.11 4.52
CA LEU A 25 -9.84 -6.17 3.89
C LEU A 25 -9.05 -6.91 2.82
N HIS A 26 -8.87 -6.27 1.67
CA HIS A 26 -8.08 -6.79 0.57
C HIS A 26 -7.00 -5.78 0.20
N ALA A 27 -5.77 -6.24 0.08
CA ALA A 27 -4.64 -5.45 -0.38
C ALA A 27 -4.32 -5.80 -1.83
N TRP A 28 -4.22 -4.75 -2.65
CA TRP A 28 -3.91 -4.85 -4.06
C TRP A 28 -2.65 -4.05 -4.37
N TRP A 29 -1.80 -4.61 -5.24
CA TRP A 29 -0.67 -3.90 -5.80
C TRP A 29 -1.13 -3.03 -6.98
N VAL A 30 -0.80 -1.74 -6.92
CA VAL A 30 -1.11 -0.75 -7.95
C VAL A 30 0.22 -0.14 -8.43
N PRO A 31 0.87 -0.73 -9.45
CA PRO A 31 2.14 -0.21 -9.97
C PRO A 31 1.97 1.09 -10.76
N HIS A 32 0.78 1.31 -11.32
CA HIS A 32 0.49 2.45 -12.17
C HIS A 32 -0.87 3.05 -11.81
N PHE A 33 -0.90 4.38 -11.73
CA PHE A 33 -2.12 5.16 -11.55
C PHE A 33 -1.99 6.46 -12.36
N GLN A 34 -3.12 7.07 -12.67
CA GLN A 34 -3.19 8.38 -13.30
C GLN A 34 -3.59 9.43 -12.26
N GLY A 35 -3.18 10.68 -12.46
CA GLY A 35 -3.42 11.78 -11.51
C GLY A 35 -2.37 11.85 -10.41
N THR A 36 -2.60 12.74 -9.44
CA THR A 36 -1.68 13.02 -8.33
C THR A 36 -2.35 12.66 -7.01
N PRO A 37 -1.73 11.84 -6.14
CA PRO A 37 -2.27 11.54 -4.83
C PRO A 37 -2.43 12.81 -3.99
N LEU A 38 -3.65 13.03 -3.50
CA LEU A 38 -4.01 14.16 -2.65
C LEU A 38 -4.64 13.67 -1.34
N ALA A 39 -4.25 14.30 -0.25
CA ALA A 39 -4.70 13.97 1.10
C ALA A 39 -6.06 14.63 1.44
N HIS A 40 -7.13 14.28 0.71
CA HIS A 40 -8.44 14.95 0.91
C HIS A 40 -9.06 14.72 2.29
N TYR A 41 -8.90 13.52 2.84
CA TYR A 41 -9.45 13.10 4.13
C TYR A 41 -8.35 12.55 5.06
N HIS A 42 -7.10 12.92 4.79
CA HIS A 42 -5.93 12.46 5.52
C HIS A 42 -5.03 13.66 5.81
N THR A 43 -4.29 13.60 6.91
CA THR A 43 -3.41 14.70 7.32
C THR A 43 -2.12 14.76 6.49
N GLN A 44 -1.59 13.61 6.06
CA GLN A 44 -0.30 13.54 5.36
C GLN A 44 -0.24 12.34 4.41
N LEU A 45 0.56 12.48 3.35
CA LEU A 45 0.99 11.38 2.48
C LEU A 45 2.51 11.22 2.57
N ARG A 46 2.98 9.98 2.62
CA ARG A 46 4.40 9.63 2.66
C ARG A 46 4.69 8.43 1.77
N TRP A 47 5.70 8.55 0.92
CA TRP A 47 6.29 7.42 0.23
C TRP A 47 7.39 6.82 1.11
N CYS A 48 7.37 5.50 1.29
CA CYS A 48 8.38 4.77 2.06
C CYS A 48 8.53 3.33 1.55
N ARG A 49 9.61 2.67 1.93
CA ARG A 49 9.80 1.24 1.66
C ARG A 49 8.88 0.40 2.56
N PRO A 50 8.49 -0.82 2.15
CA PRO A 50 7.67 -1.69 3.00
C PRO A 50 8.29 -1.94 4.38
N THR A 51 9.61 -2.09 4.46
CA THR A 51 10.34 -2.29 5.73
C THR A 51 10.31 -1.06 6.62
N GLU A 52 10.37 0.14 6.04
CA GLU A 52 10.27 1.40 6.78
C GLU A 52 8.83 1.62 7.30
N ALA A 53 7.83 1.18 6.54
CA ALA A 53 6.43 1.27 6.92
C ALA A 53 6.12 0.49 8.20
N LEU A 54 6.78 -0.66 8.42
CA LEU A 54 6.62 -1.48 9.64
C LEU A 54 7.04 -0.74 10.93
N ALA A 55 7.88 0.29 10.83
CA ALA A 55 8.30 1.11 11.97
C ALA A 55 7.33 2.27 12.26
N LEU A 56 6.30 2.48 11.43
CA LEU A 56 5.27 3.49 11.65
C LEU A 56 4.12 2.91 12.47
N ASP A 57 3.37 3.77 13.17
CA ASP A 57 2.13 3.41 13.86
C ASP A 57 0.99 3.18 12.83
N LEU A 58 1.11 2.07 12.10
CA LEU A 58 0.13 1.64 11.11
C LEU A 58 -1.01 0.90 11.80
N ALA A 59 -2.21 1.05 11.23
CA ALA A 59 -3.31 0.18 11.60
C ALA A 59 -2.91 -1.31 11.40
N ARG A 60 -3.17 -2.15 12.41
CA ARG A 60 -2.83 -3.59 12.44
C ARG A 60 -3.00 -4.37 11.11
N PRO A 61 -4.10 -4.21 10.33
CA PRO A 61 -4.25 -4.96 9.07
C PRO A 61 -3.21 -4.62 7.98
N ILE A 62 -2.57 -3.45 8.04
CA ILE A 62 -1.56 -3.03 7.06
C ILE A 62 -0.24 -3.79 7.31
N PHE A 63 0.05 -4.14 8.56
CA PHE A 63 1.27 -4.88 8.96
C PHE A 63 1.45 -6.19 8.19
N LEU A 64 0.36 -6.96 7.99
CA LEU A 64 0.39 -8.25 7.30
C LEU A 64 0.78 -8.16 5.82
N CYS A 65 0.52 -7.02 5.18
CA CYS A 65 0.87 -6.81 3.77
C CYS A 65 2.35 -6.43 3.58
N CYS A 66 3.00 -5.95 4.64
CA CYS A 66 4.40 -5.51 4.61
C CYS A 66 5.39 -6.59 5.05
N THR A 67 4.92 -7.71 5.60
CA THR A 67 5.76 -8.85 5.98
C THR A 67 6.03 -9.78 4.80
N PRO A 68 7.28 -10.25 4.60
CA PRO A 68 7.67 -11.14 3.49
C PRO A 68 7.11 -12.58 3.59
N LEU A 69 6.29 -12.89 4.60
CA LEU A 69 5.81 -14.25 4.93
C LEU A 69 4.43 -14.61 4.33
N SER A 70 3.84 -13.78 3.46
CA SER A 70 2.58 -14.17 2.79
C SER A 70 2.85 -15.26 1.74
N PRO A 71 2.26 -16.46 1.83
CA PRO A 71 2.49 -17.56 0.87
C PRO A 71 1.91 -17.30 -0.53
N SER A 72 1.19 -16.19 -0.72
CA SER A 72 0.73 -15.67 -2.02
C SER A 72 1.55 -14.47 -2.51
N ALA A 73 2.63 -14.09 -1.80
CA ALA A 73 3.49 -12.99 -2.21
C ALA A 73 4.28 -13.40 -3.46
N HIS A 74 3.81 -12.99 -4.64
CA HIS A 74 4.71 -12.90 -5.79
C HIS A 74 5.93 -12.07 -5.39
N PRO A 75 7.16 -12.49 -5.78
CA PRO A 75 8.38 -11.84 -5.35
C PRO A 75 8.28 -10.36 -5.69
N PHE A 76 8.20 -9.55 -4.64
CA PHE A 76 8.23 -8.11 -4.68
C PHE A 76 9.52 -7.75 -5.45
N ARG A 77 9.41 -7.36 -6.72
CA ARG A 77 10.50 -6.67 -7.42
C ARG A 77 10.27 -5.19 -7.13
N PRO A 78 10.93 -4.59 -6.12
CA PRO A 78 10.85 -3.15 -5.94
C PRO A 78 11.52 -2.51 -7.14
N LEU A 79 10.72 -2.06 -8.12
CA LEU A 79 11.20 -1.16 -9.15
C LEU A 79 11.39 0.20 -8.46
N ILE A 80 12.52 0.36 -7.78
CA ILE A 80 12.99 1.65 -7.27
C ILE A 80 13.23 2.51 -8.51
N ARG A 81 12.24 3.29 -8.96
CA ARG A 81 12.52 4.38 -9.88
C ARG A 81 13.20 5.48 -9.07
N PRO A 82 14.44 5.88 -9.38
CA PRO A 82 15.02 7.08 -8.79
C PRO A 82 14.17 8.30 -9.21
N PRO A 83 14.10 9.36 -8.38
CA PRO A 83 13.39 10.58 -8.74
C PRO A 83 13.97 11.17 -10.04
N PRO A 84 13.16 11.87 -10.85
CA PRO A 84 13.65 12.50 -12.07
C PRO A 84 14.73 13.52 -11.67
N ARG A 85 15.96 13.33 -12.17
CA ARG A 85 16.98 14.36 -12.07
C ARG A 85 16.50 15.55 -12.89
N HIS A 86 16.13 16.65 -12.22
CA HIS A 86 16.01 17.94 -12.88
C HIS A 86 17.37 18.26 -13.51
N ARG A 87 17.44 18.25 -14.85
CA ARG A 87 18.52 18.92 -15.58
C ARG A 87 18.21 20.42 -15.55
N PHE A 88 19.10 21.19 -14.95
CA PHE A 88 19.32 22.58 -15.34
C PHE A 88 19.99 22.60 -16.72
#